data_AF-A0ABD2NR77-F1
#
_entry.id   AF-A0ABD2NR77-F1
#
_cell.length_a   1.000
_cell.length_b   1.000
_cell.length_c   1.000
_cell.angle_alpha   90.00
_cell.angle_beta   90.00
_cell.angle_gamma   90.00
#
_symmetry.space_group_name_H-M   'P 1'
#
loop_
_entity.id
_entity.type
_entity.pdbx_description
1 polymer ?
#
loop_
_entity_poly.entity_id
_entity_poly.type
_entity_poly.pdbx_seq_one_letter_code
_entity_poly.pdbx_strand_id
1 'polypeptide(L)' 'AAWRIHLSEATKEKLAKAGGYHLEYRGPTEVKGKGTMHTYWLLGKDGFDKDLPDPPSVE' A
#
# COMPACT_ATOMS: atom_id res chain seq x y z
N ALA A 1 2.32 4.21 -9.85
CA ALA A 1 0.86 4.34 -9.88
C ALA A 1 0.50 5.51 -9.00
N ALA A 2 0.05 6.62 -9.59
CA ALA A 2 -0.68 7.62 -8.82
C ALA A 2 -1.90 6.90 -8.20
N TRP A 3 -2.31 7.24 -6.97
CA TRP A 3 -3.51 6.71 -6.29
C TRP A 3 -3.42 5.37 -5.56
N ARG A 4 -2.25 4.70 -5.50
CA ARG A 4 -2.09 3.50 -4.68
C ARG A 4 -1.36 3.81 -3.37
N ILE A 5 -1.80 3.18 -2.28
CA ILE A 5 -1.15 3.31 -0.97
C ILE A 5 0.05 2.35 -0.92
N HIS A 6 1.25 2.92 -0.77
CA HIS A 6 2.48 2.17 -0.54
C HIS A 6 2.61 1.79 0.93
N LEU A 7 3.09 0.57 1.17
CA LEU A 7 3.38 0.06 2.50
C LEU A 7 4.82 -0.45 2.60
N SER A 8 5.44 -0.23 3.76
CA SER A 8 6.65 -0.94 4.16
C SER A 8 6.32 -2.35 4.62
N GLU A 9 7.33 -3.22 4.65
CA GLU A 9 7.21 -4.57 5.22
C GLU A 9 6.67 -4.58 6.66
N ALA A 10 7.20 -3.71 7.53
CA ALA A 10 6.73 -3.60 8.91
C ALA A 10 5.24 -3.26 9.02
N THR A 11 4.71 -2.40 8.15
CA THR A 11 3.28 -2.09 8.12
C THR A 11 2.47 -3.25 7.55
N LYS A 12 2.96 -3.92 6.50
CA LYS A 12 2.34 -5.12 5.93
C LYS A 12 2.14 -6.21 6.98
N GLU A 13 3.13 -6.46 7.84
CA GLU A 13 3.02 -7.47 8.90
C GLU A 13 1.94 -7.13 9.93
N LYS A 14 1.83 -5.86 10.31
CA LYS A 14 0.78 -5.40 11.25
C LYS A 14 -0.61 -5.55 10.64
N LEU A 15 -0.78 -5.18 9.36
CA LEU A 15 -2.07 -5.32 8.65
C LEU A 15 -2.44 -6.79 8.43
N ALA A 16 -1.47 -7.65 8.12
CA ALA A 16 -1.69 -9.09 8.00
C ALA A 16 -2.18 -9.70 9.32
N LYS A 17 -1.63 -9.26 10.46
CA LYS A 17 -2.08 -9.68 11.80
C LYS A 17 -3.46 -9.13 12.17
N ALA A 18 -3.78 -7.91 11.74
CA ALA A 18 -5.10 -7.31 11.94
C ALA A 18 -6.20 -8.02 11.13
N GLY A 19 -5.84 -8.58 9.97
CA GLY A 19 -6.76 -9.33 9.12
C GLY A 19 -7.67 -8.44 8.26
N GLY A 20 -8.24 -9.03 7.22
CA GLY A 20 -9.19 -8.39 6.31
C GLY A 20 -8.60 -7.29 5.42
N TYR A 21 -7.28 -7.21 5.28
CA TYR A 21 -6.59 -6.30 4.35
C TYR A 21 -6.03 -7.08 3.16
N HIS A 22 -6.23 -6.56 1.95
CA HIS A 22 -5.73 -7.14 0.70
C HIS A 22 -4.44 -6.45 0.29
N LEU A 23 -3.33 -7.21 0.27
CA LEU A 23 -1.99 -6.67 0.09
C LEU A 23 -1.29 -7.37 -1.08
N GLU A 24 -0.57 -6.62 -1.90
CA GLU A 24 0.19 -7.14 -3.04
C GLU A 24 1.67 -6.78 -2.92
N TYR A 25 2.56 -7.74 -3.14
CA TYR A 25 4.00 -7.46 -3.17
C TYR A 25 4.35 -6.63 -4.41
N ARG A 26 5.00 -5.48 -4.18
CA ARG A 26 5.41 -4.56 -5.24
C ARG A 26 6.81 -4.85 -5.76
N GLY A 27 7.69 -5.34 -4.88
CA GLY A 27 9.12 -5.47 -5.17
C GLY A 27 10.01 -4.74 -4.17
N PRO A 28 11.33 -4.90 -4.31
CA PRO A 28 12.31 -4.12 -3.59
C PRO A 28 12.28 -2.65 -4.05
N THR A 29 12.55 -1.72 -3.15
CA THR A 29 12.70 -0.28 -3.43
C THR A 29 13.87 0.27 -2.65
N GLU A 30 14.71 1.05 -3.33
CA GLU A 30 15.86 1.68 -2.71
C GLU A 30 15.43 2.93 -1.96
N VAL A 31 15.68 2.95 -0.66
CA VAL A 31 15.30 4.05 0.23
C VAL A 31 16.58 4.68 0.77
N LYS A 32 16.78 5.97 0.45
CA LYS A 32 17.94 6.73 0.91
C LYS A 32 18.07 6.64 2.44
N GLY A 33 19.20 6.14 2.91
CA GLY A 33 19.50 5.97 4.34
C GLY A 33 18.92 4.71 4.99
N LYS A 34 18.15 3.88 4.27
CA LYS A 34 17.62 2.59 4.78
C LYS A 34 18.01 1.39 3.92
N GLY A 35 18.58 1.63 2.74
CA GLY A 35 18.94 0.57 1.80
C GLY A 35 17.74 0.04 1.03
N THR A 36 17.83 -1.19 0.56
CA THR A 36 16.75 -1.85 -0.18
C THR A 36 15.68 -2.35 0.78
N MET A 37 14.42 -2.00 0.54
CA MET A 37 13.28 -2.42 1.34
C MET A 37 12.23 -3.13 0.49
N HIS A 38 11.63 -4.20 1.02
CA HIS A 38 10.45 -4.83 0.44
C HIS A 38 9.23 -3.91 0.62
N THR A 39 8.54 -3.64 -0.48
CA THR A 39 7.37 -2.77 -0.50
C THR A 39 6.14 -3.50 -1.00
N TYR A 40 4.97 -3.00 -0.59
CA TYR A 40 3.68 -3.61 -0.87
C TYR A 40 2.65 -2.55 -1.24
N TRP A 41 1.64 -2.95 -1.99
CA TRP A 41 0.44 -2.17 -2.26
C TRP A 41 -0.68 -2.60 -1.34
N LEU A 42 -1.45 -1.64 -0.82
CA LEU A 42 -2.78 -1.91 -0.27
C LEU A 42 -3.79 -1.89 -1.41
N LEU A 43 -4.50 -3.00 -1.61
CA LEU A 43 -5.53 -3.16 -2.64
C LEU A 43 -6.93 -2.85 -2.11
N GLY A 44 -7.16 -3.08 -0.81
CA GLY A 44 -8.48 -2.90 -0.20
C GLY A 44 -8.58 -3.52 1.18
N LYS A 45 -9.79 -3.49 1.73
CA LYS A 45 -10.12 -4.06 3.03
C LYS A 45 -11.54 -4.63 2.98
N ASP A 46 -11.77 -5.77 3.61
CA ASP A 46 -13.10 -6.36 3.76
C ASP A 46 -14.07 -5.38 4.41
N GLY A 47 -15.25 -5.24 3.79
CA GLY A 47 -16.32 -4.32 4.21
C GLY A 47 -16.02 -2.85 3.98
N PHE A 48 -15.03 -2.51 3.14
CA PHE A 48 -14.77 -1.14 2.70
C PHE A 48 -15.24 -0.97 1.25
N ASP A 49 -16.52 -0.66 1.09
CA ASP A 49 -17.18 -0.48 -0.21
C ASP A 49 -17.39 1.00 -0.57
N LYS A 50 -16.61 1.90 0.04
CA LYS A 50 -16.67 3.33 -0.26
C LYS A 50 -15.99 3.60 -1.59
N ASP A 51 -16.63 4.43 -2.42
CA ASP A 51 -16.05 4.91 -3.66
C ASP A 51 -14.76 5.70 -3.39
N LEU A 52 -13.81 5.55 -4.31
CA LEU A 52 -12.59 6.35 -4.30
C LEU A 52 -12.94 7.82 -4.60
N PRO A 53 -12.26 8.78 -3.96
CA PRO A 53 -12.45 10.18 -4.30
C PRO A 53 -12.02 10.44 -5.75
N ASP A 54 -12.70 11.39 -6.41
CA ASP A 54 -12.29 11.85 -7.73
C ASP A 54 -10.83 12.35 -7.69
N PRO A 55 -9.99 11.92 -8.63
CA PRO A 55 -8.64 12.45 -8.72
C PRO A 55 -8.70 13.95 -9.07
N PRO A 56 -7.87 14.82 -8.44
CA PRO A 56 -7.68 16.19 -8.86
C PRO A 56 -7.25 16.19 -10.32
N SER A 57 -7.78 17.14 -11.08
CA SER A 57 -7.37 17.42 -12.44
C SER A 57 -5.85 17.59 -12.47
N VAL A 58 -5.18 16.76 -13.28
CA VAL A 58 -3.78 16.97 -13.61
C VAL A 58 -3.76 18.14 -14.59
N GLU A 59 -3.49 19.35 -14.08
CA GLU A 59 -3.17 20.51 -14.92
C GLU A 59 -1.85 20.31 -15.68
#